data_AF-A0A225UEM6-F1
#
_entry.id   AF-A0A225UEM6-F1
#
_cell.length_a   1.000
_cell.length_b   1.000
_cell.length_c   1.000
_cell.angle_alpha   90.00
_cell.angle_beta   90.00
_cell.angle_gamma   90.00
#
_symmetry.space_group_name_H-M   'P 1'
#
loop_
_entity.id
_entity.type
_entity.pdbx_description
1 polymer ?
#
loop_
_entity_poly.entity_id
_entity_poly.type
_entity_poly.pdbx_seq_one_letter_code
_entity_poly.pdbx_strand_id
1 'polypeptide(L)'
;EGCLVCKGPHWLKDFPTATGAQREEAQSKFREVKEQRLSALRSKSARYATPAGTVRVNKLLEVPYMPDTGADKSIVPQNIMDSLLAVQPTLVVTPLNTQVEEILLNLALSTVAGMVSMRSVPCLILPGDGDEFLLGCDALKELGIDAERQLAQLAGQTTLATDVDEFPVSDALPEGQEVHTVDDDAKQLVAQAVANGMPAQFLTRLY
;
A
#
# COMPACT_ATOMS: atom_id res chain seq x y z
N GLU A 1 -34.43 0.59 5.89
CA GLU A 1 -33.88 1.31 7.05
C GLU A 1 -34.97 2.07 7.79
N GLY A 2 -35.25 1.66 9.03
CA GLY A 2 -36.30 2.21 9.89
C GLY A 2 -35.81 2.32 11.33
N CYS A 3 -36.62 2.87 12.22
CA CYS A 3 -36.24 3.24 13.58
C CYS A 3 -35.65 2.07 14.34
N LEU A 4 -34.44 2.23 14.88
CA LEU A 4 -33.73 1.18 15.59
C LEU A 4 -34.43 0.74 16.90
N VAL A 5 -35.38 1.53 17.41
CA VAL A 5 -36.14 1.24 18.64
C VAL A 5 -37.47 0.55 18.34
N CYS A 6 -38.25 1.03 17.38
CA CYS A 6 -39.61 0.51 17.13
C CYS A 6 -39.79 -0.14 15.75
N LYS A 7 -38.73 -0.22 14.95
CA LYS A 7 -38.70 -0.76 13.58
C LYS A 7 -39.69 -0.10 12.60
N GLY A 8 -40.17 1.11 12.91
CA GLY A 8 -41.08 1.88 12.05
C GLY A 8 -40.36 2.67 10.94
N PRO A 9 -41.09 3.27 9.99
CA PRO A 9 -40.54 3.96 8.81
C PRO A 9 -40.02 5.37 9.08
N HIS A 10 -39.44 5.61 10.26
CA HIS A 10 -38.86 6.90 10.66
C HIS A 10 -37.47 6.68 11.23
N TRP A 11 -36.63 7.71 11.26
CA TRP A 11 -35.28 7.61 11.82
C TRP A 11 -35.33 7.67 13.34
N LEU A 12 -34.35 7.06 14.03
CA LEU A 12 -34.25 7.10 15.49
C LEU A 12 -34.21 8.54 16.04
N LYS A 13 -33.67 9.48 15.24
CA LYS A 13 -33.60 10.92 15.54
C LYS A 13 -34.98 11.58 15.58
N ASP A 14 -35.92 11.06 14.79
CA ASP A 14 -37.29 11.54 14.67
C ASP A 14 -38.25 10.77 15.59
N PHE A 15 -37.75 9.84 16.41
CA PHE A 15 -38.60 9.08 17.33
C PHE A 15 -38.96 9.94 18.54
N PRO A 16 -40.24 10.33 18.71
CA PRO A 16 -40.64 11.36 19.67
C PRO A 16 -40.50 10.93 21.13
N THR A 17 -40.43 9.62 21.39
CA THR A 17 -40.59 9.05 22.73
C THR A 17 -39.36 8.28 23.25
N ALA A 18 -38.27 8.17 22.49
CA ALA A 18 -37.07 7.46 22.97
C ALA A 18 -36.33 8.28 24.02
N THR A 19 -36.18 7.71 25.21
CA THR A 19 -35.33 8.24 26.27
C THR A 19 -33.86 8.15 25.87
N GLY A 20 -32.99 9.02 26.37
CA GLY A 20 -31.56 9.05 26.02
C GLY A 20 -30.86 7.68 26.15
N ALA A 21 -31.16 6.95 27.22
CA ALA A 21 -30.66 5.59 27.45
C ALA A 21 -31.08 4.60 26.36
N GLN A 22 -32.32 4.69 25.84
CA GLN A 22 -32.80 3.82 24.77
C GLN A 22 -32.13 4.11 23.43
N ARG A 23 -31.75 5.37 23.19
CA ARG A 23 -31.00 5.77 21.99
C ARG A 23 -29.57 5.25 22.04
N GLU A 24 -28.92 5.38 23.20
CA GLU A 24 -27.56 4.90 23.40
C GLU A 24 -27.47 3.37 23.37
N GLU A 25 -28.43 2.67 23.98
CA GLU A 25 -28.51 1.20 23.92
C GLU A 25 -28.79 0.70 22.49
N ALA A 26 -29.66 1.36 21.74
CA ALA A 26 -29.90 1.03 20.33
C ALA A 26 -28.66 1.25 19.46
N GLN A 27 -27.91 2.34 19.69
CA GLN A 27 -26.64 2.59 19.01
C GLN A 27 -25.56 1.57 19.41
N SER A 28 -25.48 1.22 20.70
CA SER A 28 -24.53 0.22 21.19
C SER A 28 -24.81 -1.15 20.59
N LYS A 29 -26.07 -1.60 20.57
CA LYS A 29 -26.46 -2.87 19.95
C LYS A 29 -26.24 -2.87 18.44
N PHE A 30 -26.45 -1.73 17.77
CA PHE A 30 -26.14 -1.62 16.34
C PHE A 30 -24.64 -1.70 16.06
N ARG A 31 -23.80 -1.04 16.88
CA ARG A 31 -22.34 -1.17 16.82
C ARG A 31 -21.89 -2.61 17.05
N GLU A 32 -22.44 -3.27 18.07
CA GLU A 32 -22.11 -4.65 18.40
C GLU A 32 -22.54 -5.63 17.30
N VAL A 33 -23.73 -5.45 16.71
CA VAL A 33 -24.19 -6.26 15.57
C VAL A 33 -23.35 -5.99 14.31
N LYS A 34 -22.90 -4.74 14.09
CA LYS A 34 -21.96 -4.39 13.01
C LYS A 34 -20.62 -5.11 13.23
N GLU A 35 -20.06 -5.04 14.44
CA GLU A 35 -18.81 -5.73 14.81
C GLU A 35 -18.93 -7.25 14.69
N GLN A 36 -20.04 -7.83 15.14
CA GLN A 36 -20.30 -9.27 14.98
C GLN A 36 -20.41 -9.67 13.51
N ARG A 37 -21.08 -8.86 12.67
CA ARG A 37 -21.17 -9.10 11.22
C ARG A 37 -19.81 -8.99 10.54
N LEU A 38 -18.98 -8.02 10.92
CA LEU A 38 -17.59 -7.88 10.45
C LEU A 38 -16.72 -9.06 10.90
N SER A 39 -16.93 -9.58 12.11
CA SER A 39 -16.21 -10.77 12.61
C SER A 39 -16.61 -12.06 11.88
N ALA A 40 -17.89 -12.19 11.49
CA ALA A 40 -18.42 -13.35 10.78
C ALA A 40 -18.06 -13.39 9.29
N LEU A 41 -17.74 -12.23 8.70
CA LEU A 41 -17.32 -12.09 7.29
C LEU A 41 -15.82 -12.37 7.06
N ARG A 42 -15.10 -12.97 8.03
CA ARG A 42 -13.68 -13.38 7.92
C ARG A 42 -13.37 -14.46 6.87
N SER A 43 -14.27 -14.71 5.92
CA SER A 43 -14.05 -15.61 4.80
C SER A 43 -13.90 -14.85 3.49
N LYS A 44 -12.63 -14.63 3.09
CA LYS A 44 -12.11 -14.60 1.70
C LYS A 44 -12.58 -13.51 0.71
N SER A 45 -13.04 -12.35 1.18
CA SER A 45 -13.10 -11.15 0.33
C SER A 45 -12.22 -10.03 0.89
N ALA A 46 -11.77 -9.13 0.02
CA ALA A 46 -10.77 -8.08 0.24
C ALA A 46 -10.77 -7.57 1.70
N ARG A 47 -9.58 -7.57 2.31
CA ARG A 47 -9.37 -7.02 3.66
C ARG A 47 -10.08 -5.67 3.72
N TYR A 48 -11.14 -5.55 4.53
CA TYR A 48 -11.48 -4.25 5.11
C TYR A 48 -10.19 -3.83 5.82
N ALA A 49 -9.46 -2.93 5.18
CA ALA A 49 -8.17 -2.49 5.67
C ALA A 49 -8.45 -1.85 7.03
N THR A 50 -7.76 -2.33 8.06
CA THR A 50 -7.72 -1.60 9.33
C THR A 50 -7.31 -0.16 9.03
N PRO A 51 -8.01 0.86 9.55
CA PRO A 51 -7.67 2.25 9.35
C PRO A 51 -6.17 2.49 9.55
N ALA A 52 -5.53 3.24 8.66
CA ALA A 52 -4.09 3.49 8.73
C ALA A 52 -3.76 4.36 9.96
N GLY A 53 -4.75 5.14 10.40
CA GLY A 53 -4.74 5.95 11.60
C GLY A 53 -5.99 6.82 11.63
N THR A 54 -5.90 7.94 12.33
CA THR A 54 -6.94 8.97 12.38
C THR A 54 -6.46 10.26 11.74
N VAL A 55 -7.40 10.97 11.11
CA VAL A 55 -7.22 12.33 10.62
C VAL A 55 -8.16 13.24 11.39
N ARG A 56 -7.60 14.35 11.88
CA ARG A 56 -8.37 15.41 12.52
C ARG A 56 -8.65 16.51 11.51
N VAL A 57 -9.91 16.61 11.11
CA VAL A 57 -10.43 17.54 10.11
C VAL A 57 -10.78 18.87 10.77
N ASN A 58 -10.21 19.97 10.25
CA ASN A 58 -10.35 21.34 10.74
C ASN A 58 -10.07 21.53 12.24
N LYS A 59 -9.29 20.63 12.84
CA LYS A 59 -9.05 20.55 14.32
C LYS A 59 -10.31 20.24 15.15
N LEU A 60 -11.41 19.86 14.51
CA LEU A 60 -12.72 19.71 15.14
C LEU A 60 -13.15 18.26 15.25
N LEU A 61 -13.05 17.51 14.16
CA LEU A 61 -13.58 16.15 14.06
C LEU A 61 -12.46 15.17 13.74
N GLU A 62 -12.30 14.14 14.58
CA GLU A 62 -11.34 13.08 14.37
C GLU A 62 -12.06 11.86 13.79
N VAL A 63 -11.60 11.38 12.63
CA VAL A 63 -12.18 10.25 11.91
C VAL A 63 -11.07 9.29 11.46
N PRO A 64 -11.36 7.98 11.34
CA PRO A 64 -10.43 7.07 10.68
C PRO A 64 -10.17 7.50 9.24
N TYR A 65 -8.96 7.25 8.75
CA TYR A 65 -8.63 7.50 7.34
C TYR A 65 -7.99 6.30 6.67
N MET A 66 -8.17 6.22 5.35
CA MET A 66 -7.53 5.26 4.48
C MET A 66 -6.71 5.97 3.39
N PRO A 67 -5.42 5.64 3.21
CA PRO A 67 -4.66 6.05 2.05
C PRO A 67 -5.29 5.47 0.79
N ASP A 68 -5.58 6.31 -0.20
CA ASP A 68 -6.17 5.92 -1.47
C ASP A 68 -5.36 6.49 -2.64
N THR A 69 -4.49 5.65 -3.21
CA THR A 69 -3.73 6.01 -4.43
C THR A 69 -4.56 5.93 -5.70
N GLY A 70 -5.78 5.38 -5.64
CA GLY A 70 -6.70 5.26 -6.78
C GLY A 70 -7.51 6.52 -7.05
N ALA A 71 -7.59 7.43 -6.07
CA ALA A 71 -8.26 8.71 -6.19
C ALA A 71 -7.24 9.85 -6.30
N ASP A 72 -7.41 10.74 -7.27
CA ASP A 72 -6.54 11.91 -7.42
C ASP A 72 -6.66 12.86 -6.23
N LYS A 73 -7.90 13.08 -5.75
CA LYS A 73 -8.25 13.97 -4.64
C LYS A 73 -8.73 13.18 -3.44
N SER A 74 -8.58 13.76 -2.26
CA SER A 74 -9.14 13.22 -1.03
C SER A 74 -10.68 13.23 -1.07
N ILE A 75 -11.32 12.28 -0.38
CA ILE A 75 -12.76 12.12 -0.33
C ILE A 75 -13.26 12.12 1.11
N VAL A 76 -14.30 12.92 1.36
CA VAL A 76 -15.04 12.96 2.62
C VAL A 76 -16.47 12.44 2.41
N PRO A 77 -16.88 11.38 3.13
CA PRO A 77 -18.27 10.94 3.15
C PRO A 77 -19.26 12.01 3.65
N GLN A 78 -20.48 12.03 3.10
CA GLN A 78 -21.52 13.01 3.44
C GLN A 78 -21.86 13.03 4.95
N ASN A 79 -21.99 11.88 5.59
CA ASN A 79 -22.27 11.79 7.04
C ASN A 79 -21.18 12.45 7.92
N ILE A 80 -19.91 12.37 7.52
CA ILE A 80 -18.79 13.05 8.17
C ILE A 80 -18.90 14.55 7.91
N MET A 81 -19.25 14.95 6.68
CA MET A 81 -19.47 16.35 6.33
C MET A 81 -20.62 16.98 7.11
N ASP A 82 -21.75 16.29 7.26
CA ASP A 82 -22.90 16.73 8.05
C ASP A 82 -22.51 16.94 9.51
N SER A 83 -21.69 16.03 10.07
CA SER A 83 -21.16 16.14 11.42
C SER A 83 -20.22 17.35 11.56
N LEU A 84 -19.41 17.62 10.54
CA LEU A 84 -18.51 18.77 10.51
C LEU A 84 -19.28 20.10 10.38
N LEU A 85 -20.35 20.15 9.57
CA LEU A 85 -21.22 21.32 9.44
C LEU A 85 -22.00 21.61 10.73
N ALA A 86 -22.37 20.58 11.49
CA ALA A 86 -23.02 20.76 12.78
C ALA A 86 -22.12 21.49 13.80
N VAL A 87 -20.80 21.31 13.72
CA VAL A 87 -19.83 21.97 14.60
C VAL A 87 -19.22 23.24 13.98
N GLN A 88 -19.17 23.35 12.66
CA GLN A 88 -18.67 24.50 11.92
C GLN A 88 -19.57 24.84 10.72
N PRO A 89 -20.67 25.58 10.96
CA PRO A 89 -21.63 25.94 9.92
C PRO A 89 -21.07 26.91 8.86
N THR A 90 -19.90 27.51 9.13
CA THR A 90 -19.26 28.51 8.25
C THR A 90 -18.47 27.88 7.10
N LEU A 91 -18.44 26.54 6.99
CA LEU A 91 -17.74 25.87 5.89
C LEU A 91 -18.46 26.11 4.57
N VAL A 92 -17.67 26.49 3.56
CA VAL A 92 -18.18 26.77 2.22
C VAL A 92 -17.90 25.55 1.35
N VAL A 93 -18.99 24.90 0.95
CA VAL A 93 -18.97 23.83 -0.05
C VAL A 93 -19.14 24.44 -1.43
N THR A 94 -18.29 24.06 -2.36
CA THR A 94 -18.30 24.56 -3.74
C THR A 94 -18.78 23.46 -4.68
N PRO A 95 -19.85 23.66 -5.45
CA PRO A 95 -20.27 22.67 -6.45
C PRO A 95 -19.25 22.62 -7.58
N LEU A 96 -18.68 21.44 -7.85
CA LEU A 96 -17.72 21.25 -8.94
C LEU A 96 -18.44 20.89 -10.25
N ASN A 97 -19.51 20.09 -10.16
CA ASN A 97 -20.41 19.78 -11.27
C ASN A 97 -21.83 19.48 -10.75
N THR A 98 -22.71 18.89 -11.57
CA THR A 98 -24.11 18.60 -11.19
C THR A 98 -24.27 17.51 -10.12
N GLN A 99 -23.24 16.74 -9.81
CA GLN A 99 -23.30 15.58 -8.90
C GLN A 99 -22.22 15.56 -7.82
N VAL A 100 -21.16 16.37 -7.97
CA VAL A 100 -19.98 16.34 -7.10
C VAL A 100 -19.73 17.72 -6.52
N GLU A 101 -19.60 17.75 -5.20
CA GLU A 101 -19.25 18.92 -4.42
C GLU A 101 -17.81 18.80 -3.93
N GLU A 102 -17.14 19.95 -3.78
CA GLU A 102 -15.77 20.06 -3.32
C GLU A 102 -15.66 21.04 -2.14
N ILE A 103 -14.75 20.75 -1.22
CA ILE A 103 -14.48 21.58 -0.05
C ILE A 103 -12.98 21.62 0.26
N LEU A 104 -12.50 22.74 0.78
CA LEU A 104 -11.13 22.87 1.29
C LEU A 104 -11.09 22.60 2.79
N LEU A 105 -10.32 21.61 3.21
CA LEU A 105 -10.21 21.18 4.60
C LEU A 105 -8.77 21.27 5.09
N ASN A 106 -8.59 21.61 6.38
CA ASN A 106 -7.31 21.46 7.06
C ASN A 106 -7.26 20.07 7.67
N LEU A 107 -6.23 19.29 7.33
CA LEU A 107 -6.09 17.91 7.77
C LEU A 107 -4.91 17.82 8.73
N ALA A 108 -5.10 17.13 9.85
CA ALA A 108 -4.03 16.79 10.77
C ALA A 108 -4.00 15.28 11.01
N LEU A 109 -3.05 14.60 10.38
CA LEU A 109 -2.89 13.14 10.45
C LEU A 109 -2.12 12.76 11.71
N SER A 110 -2.65 11.79 12.45
CA SER A 110 -1.93 11.16 13.55
C SER A 110 -1.01 10.07 12.99
N THR A 111 0.31 10.28 13.09
CA THR A 111 1.31 9.30 12.65
C THR A 111 2.17 8.85 13.83
N VAL A 112 2.90 7.74 13.67
CA VAL A 112 3.86 7.25 14.67
C VAL A 112 4.93 8.29 15.00
N ALA A 113 5.30 9.13 14.02
CA ALA A 113 6.28 10.19 14.19
C ALA A 113 5.69 11.49 14.79
N GLY A 114 4.38 11.51 15.07
CA GLY A 114 3.65 12.67 15.56
C GLY A 114 2.61 13.19 14.57
N MET A 115 2.07 14.37 14.85
CA MET A 115 1.00 14.96 14.06
C MET A 115 1.56 15.69 12.84
N VAL A 116 1.05 15.37 11.65
CA VAL A 116 1.39 16.05 10.40
C VAL A 116 0.19 16.86 9.93
N SER A 117 0.39 18.13 9.59
CA SER A 117 -0.71 19.04 9.21
C SER A 117 -0.57 19.52 7.77
N MET A 118 -1.67 19.45 7.02
CA MET A 118 -1.84 20.03 5.69
C MET A 118 -2.97 21.05 5.74
N ARG A 119 -2.85 22.12 4.96
CA ARG A 119 -3.82 23.23 4.95
C ARG A 119 -4.48 23.33 3.60
N SER A 120 -5.77 23.65 3.60
CA SER A 120 -6.55 23.87 2.38
C SER A 120 -6.47 22.69 1.39
N VAL A 121 -6.57 21.47 1.89
CA VAL A 121 -6.59 20.25 1.09
C VAL A 121 -7.93 20.15 0.36
N PRO A 122 -7.96 20.07 -0.98
CA PRO A 122 -9.20 19.87 -1.72
C PRO A 122 -9.75 18.47 -1.49
N CYS A 123 -11.01 18.39 -1.07
CA CYS A 123 -11.69 17.15 -0.77
C CYS A 123 -13.02 17.10 -1.52
N LEU A 124 -13.32 15.98 -2.15
CA LEU A 124 -14.62 15.71 -2.77
C LEU A 124 -15.59 15.18 -1.73
N ILE A 125 -16.83 15.65 -1.76
CA ILE A 125 -17.90 15.14 -0.90
C ILE A 125 -18.64 14.06 -1.68
N LEU A 126 -18.67 12.83 -1.15
CA LEU A 126 -19.41 11.74 -1.76
C LEU A 126 -20.65 11.35 -0.95
N PRO A 127 -21.82 11.17 -1.60
CA PRO A 127 -23.01 10.67 -0.94
C PRO A 127 -22.80 9.20 -0.54
N GLY A 128 -23.09 8.89 0.72
CA GLY A 128 -22.96 7.54 1.27
C GLY A 128 -22.84 7.53 2.79
N ASP A 129 -22.83 6.33 3.36
CA ASP A 129 -22.67 6.07 4.79
C ASP A 129 -21.25 5.62 5.17
N GLY A 130 -20.28 5.91 4.32
CA GLY A 130 -18.87 5.64 4.57
C GLY A 130 -18.42 6.22 5.92
N ASP A 131 -17.67 5.46 6.69
CA ASP A 131 -17.21 5.85 8.03
C ASP A 131 -15.75 6.32 8.05
N GLU A 132 -15.08 6.33 6.90
CA GLU A 132 -13.67 6.63 6.76
C GLU A 132 -13.42 7.77 5.77
N PHE A 133 -12.43 8.61 6.07
CA PHE A 133 -11.91 9.61 5.14
C PHE A 133 -10.91 8.96 4.17
N LEU A 134 -11.06 9.15 2.87
CA LEU A 134 -10.07 8.64 1.91
C LEU A 134 -9.05 9.74 1.60
N LEU A 135 -7.79 9.47 1.93
CA LEU A 135 -6.69 10.39 1.69
C LEU A 135 -6.14 10.14 0.28
N GLY A 136 -6.43 11.07 -0.63
CA GLY A 136 -6.12 10.95 -2.05
C GLY A 136 -4.63 11.03 -2.38
N CYS A 137 -4.32 10.70 -3.63
CA CYS A 137 -2.97 10.66 -4.17
C CYS A 137 -2.28 12.04 -4.12
N ASP A 138 -3.00 13.14 -4.34
CA ASP A 138 -2.48 14.50 -4.23
C ASP A 138 -1.93 14.82 -2.82
N ALA A 139 -2.71 14.53 -1.79
CA ALA A 139 -2.35 14.73 -0.39
C ALA A 139 -1.24 13.76 0.04
N LEU A 140 -1.28 12.50 -0.43
CA LEU A 140 -0.19 11.55 -0.19
C LEU A 140 1.13 12.04 -0.78
N LYS A 141 1.11 12.55 -2.01
CA LYS A 141 2.29 13.14 -2.68
C LYS A 141 2.79 14.40 -1.95
N GLU A 142 1.91 15.23 -1.41
CA GLU A 142 2.29 16.39 -0.56
C GLU A 142 3.05 15.95 0.71
N LEU A 143 2.70 14.78 1.26
CA LEU A 143 3.41 14.17 2.39
C LEU A 143 4.73 13.47 1.98
N GLY A 144 5.09 13.48 0.69
CA GLY A 144 6.25 12.78 0.15
C GLY A 144 6.02 11.28 -0.10
N ILE A 145 4.77 10.82 -0.04
CA ILE A 145 4.38 9.44 -0.30
C ILE A 145 3.94 9.35 -1.76
N ASP A 146 4.88 8.96 -2.63
CA ASP A 146 4.63 8.79 -4.06
C ASP A 146 4.97 7.35 -4.45
N ALA A 147 3.95 6.48 -4.40
CA ALA A 147 4.09 5.07 -4.70
C ALA A 147 4.56 4.83 -6.14
N GLU A 148 4.10 5.65 -7.10
CA GLU A 148 4.48 5.52 -8.52
C GLU A 148 5.96 5.83 -8.71
N ARG A 149 6.44 6.93 -8.12
CA ARG A 149 7.87 7.29 -8.15
C ARG A 149 8.72 6.24 -7.43
N GLN A 150 8.27 5.74 -6.28
CA GLN A 150 8.97 4.71 -5.53
C GLN A 150 9.06 3.40 -6.32
N LEU A 151 7.97 2.98 -6.98
CA LEU A 151 7.96 1.81 -7.85
C LEU A 151 8.83 2.02 -9.10
N ALA A 152 8.80 3.20 -9.71
CA ALA A 152 9.66 3.54 -10.84
C ALA A 152 11.15 3.50 -10.47
N GLN A 153 11.51 3.92 -9.26
CA GLN A 153 12.88 3.79 -8.74
C GLN A 153 13.32 2.34 -8.57
N LEU A 154 12.40 1.44 -8.22
CA LEU A 154 12.69 0.00 -8.16
C LEU A 154 12.84 -0.60 -9.56
N ALA A 155 12.01 -0.19 -10.52
CA ALA A 155 12.11 -0.65 -11.91
C ALA A 155 13.34 -0.08 -12.64
N GLY A 156 13.74 1.15 -12.31
CA GLY A 156 14.94 1.82 -12.82
C GLY A 156 16.25 1.28 -12.25
N GLN A 157 16.18 0.53 -11.14
CA GLN A 157 17.26 -0.35 -10.68
C GLN A 157 17.27 -1.65 -11.51
N THR A 158 17.22 -1.53 -12.84
CA THR A 158 17.87 -2.55 -13.65
C THR A 158 19.36 -2.30 -13.46
N THR A 159 19.98 -3.05 -12.54
CA THR A 159 21.41 -3.30 -12.55
C THR A 159 21.79 -3.98 -13.86
N LEU A 160 21.85 -3.19 -14.93
CA LEU A 160 22.98 -3.18 -15.83
C LEU A 160 23.99 -2.15 -15.31
N ALA A 161 24.18 -2.11 -13.99
CA ALA A 161 25.56 -2.07 -13.54
C ALA A 161 26.14 -3.31 -14.21
N THR A 162 26.98 -3.08 -15.20
CA THR A 162 28.04 -4.02 -15.53
C THR A 162 28.43 -4.70 -14.22
N ASP A 163 28.00 -5.95 -14.03
CA ASP A 163 28.95 -6.93 -13.54
C ASP A 163 30.10 -6.72 -14.51
N VAL A 164 31.05 -5.89 -14.08
CA VAL A 164 32.37 -5.91 -14.66
C VAL A 164 32.74 -7.34 -14.35
N ASP A 165 32.57 -8.20 -15.35
CA ASP A 165 32.97 -9.59 -15.27
C ASP A 165 34.36 -9.54 -14.65
N GLU A 166 34.49 -10.07 -13.43
CA GLU A 166 35.76 -10.08 -12.71
C GLU A 166 36.79 -10.92 -13.48
N PHE A 167 36.35 -11.57 -14.56
CA PHE A 167 37.17 -12.06 -15.66
C PHE A 167 37.02 -11.10 -16.85
N PRO A 168 37.97 -10.18 -17.08
CA PRO A 168 38.02 -9.50 -18.37
C PRO A 168 38.17 -10.58 -19.45
N VAL A 169 37.15 -10.76 -20.28
CA VAL A 169 37.28 -11.53 -21.53
C VAL A 169 38.24 -10.74 -22.40
N SER A 170 39.51 -11.13 -22.32
CA SER A 170 40.56 -10.54 -23.11
C SER A 170 40.35 -10.97 -24.56
N ASP A 171 39.77 -10.09 -25.37
CA ASP A 171 39.81 -10.19 -26.84
C ASP A 171 41.22 -9.89 -27.40
N ALA A 172 42.24 -9.84 -26.54
CA ALA A 172 43.63 -9.79 -26.96
C ALA A 172 44.22 -11.20 -26.87
N LEU A 173 44.44 -11.82 -28.03
CA LEU A 173 45.39 -12.92 -28.16
C LEU A 173 46.74 -12.44 -27.59
N PRO A 174 47.25 -13.04 -26.50
CA PRO A 174 48.65 -12.85 -26.18
C PRO A 174 49.46 -13.52 -27.29
N GLU A 175 50.13 -12.72 -28.10
CA GLU A 175 51.20 -13.18 -28.95
C GLU A 175 52.23 -13.89 -28.05
N GLY A 176 52.39 -15.19 -28.27
CA GLY A 176 53.51 -15.97 -27.76
C GLY A 176 53.24 -16.76 -26.48
N GLN A 177 52.57 -17.91 -26.61
CA GLN A 177 52.98 -19.07 -25.83
C GLN A 177 52.70 -20.35 -26.63
N GLU A 178 53.70 -21.24 -26.67
CA GLU A 178 53.75 -22.43 -27.51
C GLU A 178 52.48 -23.27 -27.36
N VAL A 179 51.84 -23.57 -28.50
CA VAL A 179 50.70 -24.46 -28.59
C VAL A 179 51.19 -25.88 -28.32
N HIS A 180 51.20 -26.30 -27.06
CA HIS A 180 51.20 -27.72 -26.75
C HIS A 180 49.86 -28.29 -27.22
N THR A 181 49.93 -29.22 -28.16
CA THR A 181 48.72 -29.92 -28.60
C THR A 181 48.22 -30.76 -27.44
N VAL A 182 46.90 -30.84 -27.26
CA VAL A 182 46.23 -31.61 -26.19
C VAL A 182 46.74 -33.07 -26.12
N ASP A 183 47.29 -33.58 -27.23
CA ASP A 183 47.92 -34.89 -27.35
C ASP A 183 49.25 -35.02 -26.58
N ASP A 184 50.05 -33.95 -26.49
CA ASP A 184 51.33 -33.95 -25.77
C ASP A 184 51.13 -33.90 -24.26
N ASP A 185 50.17 -33.11 -23.78
CA ASP A 185 49.81 -33.03 -22.37
C ASP A 185 49.24 -34.36 -21.86
N ALA A 186 48.44 -35.04 -22.69
CA ALA A 186 47.92 -36.36 -22.37
C ALA A 186 49.05 -37.40 -22.25
N LYS A 187 50.04 -37.37 -23.16
CA LYS A 187 51.20 -38.27 -23.09
C LYS A 187 52.05 -38.02 -21.86
N GLN A 188 52.21 -36.76 -21.46
CA GLN A 188 52.96 -36.40 -20.26
C GLN A 188 52.28 -36.91 -18.98
N LEU A 189 50.96 -36.79 -18.88
CA LEU A 189 50.20 -37.31 -17.73
C LEU A 189 50.27 -38.84 -17.64
N VAL A 190 50.23 -39.53 -18.78
CA VAL A 190 50.39 -40.99 -18.83
C VAL A 190 51.80 -41.40 -18.39
N ALA A 191 52.85 -40.72 -18.88
CA ALA A 191 54.22 -40.99 -18.48
C ALA A 191 54.45 -40.79 -16.98
N GLN A 192 53.85 -39.74 -16.41
CA GLN A 192 53.96 -39.43 -14.98
C GLN A 192 53.22 -40.44 -14.10
N ALA A 193 52.08 -40.94 -14.55
CA ALA A 193 51.36 -41.99 -13.83
C ALA A 193 52.14 -43.32 -13.81
N VAL A 194 52.83 -43.67 -14.89
CA VAL A 194 53.74 -44.83 -14.92
C VAL A 194 54.92 -44.65 -13.97
N ALA A 195 55.53 -43.46 -13.95
CA ALA A 195 56.60 -43.13 -13.01
C ALA A 195 56.14 -43.22 -11.54
N ASN A 196 54.87 -42.94 -11.28
CA ASN A 196 54.25 -43.02 -9.96
C ASN A 196 53.68 -44.41 -9.61
N GLY A 197 54.05 -45.45 -10.38
CA GLY A 197 53.77 -46.84 -10.04
C GLY A 197 52.52 -47.44 -10.70
N MET A 198 51.97 -46.80 -11.74
CA MET A 198 50.90 -47.41 -12.53
C MET A 198 51.44 -48.66 -13.27
N PRO A 199 50.79 -49.84 -13.13
CA PRO A 199 51.19 -51.04 -13.86
C PRO A 199 51.09 -50.85 -15.38
N ALA A 200 52.19 -51.06 -16.10
CA ALA A 200 52.29 -50.85 -17.56
C ALA A 200 51.30 -51.68 -18.40
N GLN A 201 50.67 -52.71 -17.81
CA GLN A 201 49.62 -53.51 -18.44
C GLN A 201 48.37 -52.72 -18.87
N PHE A 202 48.19 -51.49 -18.36
CA PHE A 202 47.09 -50.60 -18.75
C PHE A 202 47.43 -49.72 -19.97
N LEU A 203 48.69 -49.68 -20.42
CA LEU A 203 49.12 -48.90 -21.59
C LEU A 203 48.69 -49.57 -22.92
N THR A 204 48.47 -50.88 -22.93
CA THR A 204 48.13 -51.66 -24.14
C THR A 204 46.69 -51.43 -24.64
N ARG A 205 45.89 -50.59 -23.96
CA ARG A 205 44.50 -50.25 -24.33
C ARG A 205 44.31 -48.83 -24.86
N LEU A 206 45.38 -48.03 -24.91
CA LEU A 206 45.33 -46.62 -25.31
C LEU A 206 45.96 -46.36 -26.69
N TYR A 207 46.35 -47.41 -27.41
CA TYR A 207 46.76 -47.40 -28.82
C TYR A 207 46.03 -48.50 -29.60
#